data_AF-R7PFB6-F1
#
_entry.id   AF-R7PFB6-F1
#
_cell.length_a   1.000
_cell.length_b   1.000
_cell.length_c   1.000
_cell.angle_alpha   90.00
_cell.angle_beta   90.00
_cell.angle_gamma   90.00
#
_symmetry.space_group_name_H-M   'P 1'
#
loop_
_entity.id
_entity.type
_entity.pdbx_description
1 polymer ?
#
loop_
_entity_poly.entity_id
_entity_poly.type
_entity_poly.pdbx_seq_one_letter_code
_entity_poly.pdbx_strand_id
1 'polypeptide(L)'
;MSQLQSDLEWRGLLTKDNNSIIRRHLIEWHQKFTLSLACLFFFFIGAPLGAIIRKGGLGMPTVVSVLIFIFYYIINTSGMKMARDGSWNMIYGMWVSTFVLTPVGLFLTYKSNKDSVVFNMEVYTRFFRRLLGLRTKRHIFVKEVIIEDPDYATLPVRLTELKQRCRRYAVRENLLKPPGYVSTFFHHRDDHEISSISEQMEQLVEEMSNSRDRQLLMELERFPILFTRAHVTPFSRHWLNVACGVLFPLGCIIWFRMWRFRLRLMGDIRQIIKTCEALTFSVARVEAEMERRRKNTDD
;
A
#
# COMPACT_ATOMS: atom_id res chain seq x y z
N MET A 1 19.75 -7.70 -69.23
CA MET A 1 18.95 -7.78 -67.99
C MET A 1 19.69 -7.24 -66.77
N SER A 2 20.99 -7.53 -66.57
CA SER A 2 21.78 -7.03 -65.43
C SER A 2 21.88 -5.50 -65.31
N GLN A 3 22.11 -4.78 -66.42
CA GLN A 3 22.23 -3.30 -66.40
C GLN A 3 20.92 -2.59 -66.03
N LEU A 4 19.78 -3.17 -66.42
CA LEU A 4 18.46 -2.60 -66.15
C LEU A 4 18.07 -2.84 -64.68
N GLN A 5 18.46 -3.99 -64.12
CA GLN A 5 18.34 -4.27 -62.69
C GLN A 5 19.21 -3.33 -61.85
N SER A 6 20.45 -3.04 -62.26
CA SER A 6 21.30 -2.07 -61.56
C SER A 6 20.78 -0.63 -61.64
N ASP A 7 20.21 -0.19 -62.76
CA ASP A 7 19.61 1.15 -62.87
C ASP A 7 18.34 1.27 -62.00
N LEU A 8 17.50 0.23 -61.98
CA LEU A 8 16.32 0.18 -61.09
C LEU A 8 16.71 0.17 -59.60
N GLU A 9 17.75 -0.57 -59.24
CA GLU A 9 18.28 -0.61 -57.87
C GLU A 9 18.83 0.76 -57.46
N TRP A 10 19.61 1.41 -58.32
CA TRP A 10 20.14 2.76 -58.09
C TRP A 10 19.03 3.79 -57.90
N ARG A 11 18.00 3.79 -58.77
CA ARG A 11 16.82 4.65 -58.63
C ARG A 11 16.02 4.35 -57.36
N GLY A 12 15.94 3.08 -56.98
CA GLY A 12 15.30 2.63 -55.75
C GLY A 12 16.00 3.15 -54.49
N LEU A 13 17.34 3.14 -54.48
CA LEU A 13 18.16 3.69 -53.39
C LEU A 13 17.97 5.20 -53.25
N LEU A 14 18.10 5.94 -54.36
CA LEU A 14 17.88 7.40 -54.38
C LEU A 14 16.48 7.79 -53.88
N THR A 15 15.46 7.03 -54.28
CA THR A 15 14.07 7.29 -53.86
C THR A 15 13.86 6.99 -52.38
N LYS A 16 14.45 5.91 -51.85
CA LYS A 16 14.40 5.57 -50.42
C LYS A 16 15.08 6.63 -49.56
N ASP A 17 16.26 7.10 -49.98
CA ASP A 17 17.02 8.12 -49.27
C ASP A 17 16.24 9.43 -49.23
N ASN A 18 15.72 9.87 -50.38
CA ASN A 18 14.94 11.11 -50.47
C ASN A 18 13.65 11.04 -49.62
N ASN A 19 12.95 9.90 -49.64
CA ASN A 19 11.74 9.71 -48.84
C ASN A 19 12.04 9.67 -47.32
N SER A 20 13.21 9.16 -46.92
CA SER A 20 13.65 9.18 -45.52
C SER A 20 13.94 10.60 -45.02
N ILE A 21 14.54 11.44 -45.87
CA ILE A 21 14.85 12.85 -45.58
C ILE A 21 13.55 13.65 -45.43
N ILE A 22 12.60 13.46 -46.35
CA ILE A 22 11.27 14.10 -46.32
C ILE A 22 10.53 13.72 -45.03
N ARG A 23 10.49 12.42 -44.70
CA ARG A 23 9.85 11.93 -43.47
C ARG A 23 10.49 12.53 -42.21
N ARG A 24 11.82 12.62 -42.17
CA ARG A 24 12.52 13.20 -41.02
C ARG A 24 12.20 14.70 -40.85
N HIS A 25 12.18 15.46 -41.94
CA HIS A 25 11.79 16.88 -41.91
C HIS A 25 10.37 17.07 -41.40
N LEU A 26 9.43 16.26 -41.88
CA LEU A 26 8.03 16.34 -41.44
C LEU A 26 7.85 15.91 -39.98
N ILE A 27 8.60 14.89 -39.51
CA ILE A 27 8.64 14.50 -38.10
C ILE A 27 9.12 15.68 -37.23
N GLU A 28 10.23 16.31 -37.60
CA GLU A 28 10.79 17.44 -36.85
C GLU A 28 9.84 18.65 -36.86
N TRP A 29 9.11 18.87 -37.96
CA TRP A 29 8.09 19.90 -38.05
C TRP A 29 6.95 19.64 -37.06
N HIS A 30 6.32 18.45 -37.10
CA HIS A 30 5.25 18.10 -36.17
C HIS A 30 5.70 18.09 -34.71
N GLN A 31 6.93 17.64 -34.43
CA GLN A 31 7.47 17.59 -33.08
C GLN A 31 7.49 18.96 -32.40
N LYS A 32 7.80 20.02 -33.15
CA LYS A 32 7.80 21.40 -32.61
C LYS A 32 6.40 21.83 -32.19
N PHE A 33 5.37 21.49 -32.98
CA PHE A 33 3.98 21.79 -32.63
C PHE A 33 3.47 20.97 -31.45
N THR A 34 3.73 19.66 -31.45
CA THR A 34 3.26 18.76 -30.40
C THR A 34 3.93 19.07 -29.06
N LEU A 35 5.20 19.52 -29.06
CA LEU A 35 5.90 19.95 -27.86
C LEU A 35 5.27 21.20 -27.24
N SER A 36 4.99 22.23 -28.05
CA SER A 36 4.32 23.45 -27.58
C SER A 36 2.93 23.16 -27.03
N LEU A 37 2.15 22.30 -27.71
CA LEU A 37 0.85 21.84 -27.21
C LEU A 37 0.97 21.02 -25.92
N ALA A 38 1.99 20.16 -25.81
CA ALA A 38 2.22 19.37 -24.60
C ALA A 38 2.46 20.27 -23.38
N CYS A 39 3.20 21.38 -23.52
CA CYS A 39 3.38 22.35 -22.45
C CYS A 39 2.04 22.92 -21.94
N LEU A 40 1.11 23.23 -22.83
CA LEU A 40 -0.23 23.69 -22.45
C LEU A 40 -1.00 22.60 -21.70
N PHE A 41 -0.99 21.36 -22.19
CA PHE A 41 -1.65 20.26 -21.49
C PHE A 41 -1.04 19.96 -20.13
N PHE A 42 0.29 20.03 -20.00
CA PHE A 42 0.97 19.89 -18.71
C PHE A 42 0.60 21.00 -17.74
N PHE A 43 0.39 22.23 -18.21
CA PHE A 43 -0.13 23.31 -17.39
C PHE A 43 -1.56 23.00 -16.89
N PHE A 44 -2.45 22.56 -17.77
CA PHE A 44 -3.82 22.17 -17.40
C PHE A 44 -3.89 20.92 -16.52
N ILE A 45 -2.91 20.03 -16.57
CA ILE A 45 -2.80 18.88 -15.67
C ILE A 45 -2.18 19.31 -14.34
N GLY A 46 -1.14 20.14 -14.38
CA GLY A 46 -0.36 20.58 -13.22
C GLY A 46 -1.12 21.54 -12.32
N ALA A 47 -1.88 22.48 -12.88
CA ALA A 47 -2.69 23.43 -12.10
C ALA A 47 -3.71 22.75 -11.17
N PRO A 48 -4.59 21.84 -11.63
CA PRO A 48 -5.51 21.12 -10.76
C PRO A 48 -4.79 20.18 -9.79
N LEU A 49 -3.75 19.46 -10.24
CA LEU A 49 -2.99 18.57 -9.34
C LEU A 49 -2.32 19.34 -8.21
N GLY A 50 -1.73 20.50 -8.50
CA GLY A 50 -1.12 21.38 -7.51
C GLY A 50 -2.13 21.96 -6.52
N ALA A 51 -3.30 22.40 -7.01
CA ALA A 51 -4.37 22.93 -6.16
C ALA A 51 -4.98 21.86 -5.23
N ILE A 52 -5.17 20.64 -5.73
CA ILE A 52 -5.77 19.53 -4.97
C ILE A 52 -4.81 18.96 -3.91
N ILE A 53 -3.51 18.86 -4.22
CA ILE A 53 -2.52 18.16 -3.37
C ILE A 53 -1.98 19.05 -2.23
N ARG A 54 -2.44 20.30 -2.07
CA ARG A 54 -1.99 21.24 -1.02
C ARG A 54 -2.06 20.72 0.43
N LYS A 55 -2.80 19.64 0.71
CA LYS A 55 -2.83 18.97 2.03
C LYS A 55 -1.60 18.09 2.31
N GLY A 56 -0.72 17.83 1.33
CA GLY A 56 0.57 17.15 1.50
C GLY A 56 1.73 18.14 1.33
N GLY A 57 2.86 17.94 2.02
CA GLY A 57 4.02 18.83 1.93
C GLY A 57 4.56 19.06 0.50
N LEU A 58 5.41 20.08 0.33
CA LEU A 58 5.89 20.62 -0.96
C LEU A 58 6.39 19.58 -1.99
N GLY A 59 6.77 18.37 -1.57
CA GLY A 59 7.32 17.33 -2.46
C GLY A 59 6.29 16.44 -3.18
N MET A 60 5.10 16.20 -2.63
CA MET A 60 4.13 15.27 -3.23
C MET A 60 3.63 15.66 -4.63
N PRO A 61 3.23 16.92 -4.90
CA PRO A 61 2.78 17.30 -6.25
C PRO A 61 3.94 17.21 -7.27
N THR A 62 5.17 17.52 -6.85
CA THR A 62 6.36 17.43 -7.71
C THR A 62 6.61 15.99 -8.18
N VAL A 63 6.54 15.00 -7.29
CA VAL A 63 6.75 13.59 -7.65
C VAL A 63 5.69 13.13 -8.66
N VAL A 64 4.42 13.48 -8.45
CA VAL A 64 3.34 13.12 -9.37
C VAL A 64 3.54 13.77 -10.74
N SER A 65 3.93 15.05 -10.79
CA SER A 65 4.25 15.74 -12.04
C SER A 65 5.39 15.08 -12.82
N VAL A 66 6.47 14.68 -12.13
CA VAL A 66 7.59 13.96 -12.76
C VAL A 66 7.14 12.60 -13.32
N LEU A 67 6.31 11.86 -12.60
CA LEU A 67 5.79 10.57 -13.09
C LEU A 67 4.96 10.72 -14.36
N ILE A 68 4.06 11.72 -14.41
CA ILE A 68 3.25 12.00 -15.61
C ILE A 68 4.16 12.45 -16.77
N PHE A 69 5.18 13.26 -16.49
CA PHE A 69 6.16 13.67 -17.49
C PHE A 69 6.95 12.49 -18.08
N ILE A 70 7.39 11.55 -17.24
CA ILE A 70 8.06 10.32 -17.71
C ILE A 70 7.13 9.50 -18.59
N PHE A 71 5.87 9.34 -18.20
CA PHE A 71 4.88 8.58 -18.99
C PHE A 71 4.66 9.21 -20.37
N TYR A 72 4.49 10.54 -20.42
CA TYR A 72 4.45 11.29 -21.68
C TYR A 72 5.71 11.06 -22.52
N TYR A 73 6.90 11.17 -21.90
CA TYR A 73 8.17 11.03 -22.60
C TYR A 73 8.31 9.63 -23.24
N ILE A 74 7.90 8.58 -22.52
CA ILE A 74 7.91 7.20 -23.03
C ILE A 74 6.98 7.07 -24.24
N ILE A 75 5.74 7.56 -24.14
CA ILE A 75 4.76 7.49 -25.24
C ILE A 75 5.27 8.29 -26.45
N ASN A 76 5.75 9.51 -26.23
CA ASN A 76 6.23 10.40 -27.27
C ASN A 76 7.46 9.82 -27.99
N THR A 77 8.41 9.27 -27.23
CA THR A 77 9.60 8.62 -27.78
C THR A 77 9.24 7.36 -28.56
N SER A 78 8.29 6.56 -28.05
CA SER A 78 7.81 5.36 -28.72
C SER A 78 7.08 5.69 -30.04
N GLY A 79 6.18 6.69 -30.02
CA GLY A 79 5.47 7.16 -31.21
C GLY A 79 6.41 7.72 -32.28
N MET A 80 7.42 8.49 -31.87
CA MET A 80 8.46 9.00 -32.77
C MET A 80 9.26 7.85 -33.40
N LYS A 81 9.62 6.82 -32.62
CA LYS A 81 10.33 5.66 -33.15
C LYS A 81 9.49 4.92 -34.19
N MET A 82 8.20 4.69 -33.92
CA MET A 82 7.28 4.03 -34.86
C MET A 82 7.03 4.86 -36.13
N ALA A 83 7.07 6.20 -36.05
CA ALA A 83 7.00 7.08 -37.21
C ALA A 83 8.31 7.06 -38.04
N ARG A 84 9.47 6.92 -37.39
CA ARG A 84 10.79 6.80 -38.05
C ARG A 84 11.02 5.44 -38.69
N ASP A 85 10.46 4.37 -38.14
CA ASP A 85 10.59 3.03 -38.71
C ASP A 85 9.60 2.80 -39.88
N GLY A 86 8.66 3.74 -40.09
CA GLY A 86 7.68 3.68 -41.18
C GLY A 86 6.58 2.64 -40.98
N SER A 87 6.55 2.01 -39.80
CA SER A 87 5.53 1.03 -39.43
C SER A 87 4.13 1.64 -39.28
N TRP A 88 4.07 2.91 -38.87
CA TRP A 88 2.84 3.66 -38.63
C TRP A 88 2.85 4.95 -39.45
N ASN A 89 1.66 5.45 -39.82
CA ASN A 89 1.55 6.75 -40.46
C ASN A 89 2.10 7.84 -39.53
N MET A 90 3.04 8.60 -40.07
CA MET A 90 3.84 9.61 -39.38
C MET A 90 3.01 10.60 -38.56
N ILE A 91 1.84 11.03 -39.08
CA ILE A 91 0.97 11.98 -38.38
C ILE A 91 0.46 11.36 -37.07
N TYR A 92 -0.06 10.12 -37.12
CA TYR A 92 -0.57 9.46 -35.92
C TYR A 92 0.54 9.15 -34.92
N GLY A 93 1.72 8.72 -35.39
CA GLY A 93 2.87 8.44 -34.52
C GLY A 93 3.35 9.68 -33.75
N MET A 94 3.34 10.85 -34.38
CA MET A 94 3.75 12.11 -33.75
C MET A 94 2.69 12.70 -32.82
N TRP A 95 1.41 12.54 -33.16
CA TRP A 95 0.29 13.12 -32.40
C TRP A 95 -0.25 12.20 -31.30
N VAL A 96 0.19 10.94 -31.23
CA VAL A 96 -0.32 9.96 -30.26
C VAL A 96 -0.19 10.45 -28.81
N SER A 97 0.92 11.13 -28.47
CA SER A 97 1.14 11.68 -27.15
C SER A 97 0.13 12.78 -26.82
N THR A 98 -0.16 13.66 -27.78
CA THR A 98 -1.18 14.71 -27.67
C THR A 98 -2.59 14.14 -27.55
N PHE A 99 -2.93 13.13 -28.36
CA PHE A 99 -4.24 12.45 -28.29
C PHE A 99 -4.48 11.73 -26.96
N VAL A 100 -3.42 11.28 -26.29
CA VAL A 100 -3.52 10.71 -24.94
C VAL A 100 -3.60 11.81 -23.88
N LEU A 101 -2.78 12.87 -23.97
CA LEU A 101 -2.78 13.97 -22.99
C LEU A 101 -4.08 14.78 -23.01
N THR A 102 -4.67 14.97 -24.18
CA THR A 102 -5.87 15.81 -24.35
C THR A 102 -7.06 15.32 -23.51
N PRO A 103 -7.55 14.07 -23.67
CA PRO A 103 -8.66 13.57 -22.86
C PRO A 103 -8.29 13.48 -21.38
N VAL A 104 -7.04 13.16 -21.05
CA VAL A 104 -6.59 13.09 -19.65
C VAL A 104 -6.59 14.47 -19.00
N GLY A 105 -6.03 15.48 -19.67
CA GLY A 105 -6.01 16.86 -19.19
C GLY A 105 -7.41 17.46 -19.08
N LEU A 106 -8.26 17.22 -20.07
CA LEU A 106 -9.64 17.71 -20.07
C LEU A 106 -10.49 17.01 -19.00
N PHE A 107 -10.34 15.69 -18.85
CA PHE A 107 -10.99 14.92 -17.80
C PHE A 107 -10.54 15.36 -16.40
N LEU A 108 -9.23 15.52 -16.19
CA LEU A 108 -8.67 15.99 -14.92
C LEU A 108 -9.17 17.40 -14.59
N THR A 109 -9.15 18.31 -15.56
CA THR A 109 -9.58 19.71 -15.37
C THR A 109 -11.07 19.77 -15.03
N TYR A 110 -11.93 19.08 -15.80
CA TYR A 110 -13.36 19.00 -15.55
C TYR A 110 -13.68 18.42 -14.17
N LYS A 111 -12.98 17.33 -13.81
CA LYS A 111 -13.21 16.58 -12.59
C LYS A 111 -12.71 17.28 -11.33
N SER A 112 -11.67 18.10 -11.48
CA SER A 112 -11.14 18.96 -10.42
C SER A 112 -12.05 20.14 -10.12
N ASN A 113 -12.73 20.67 -11.15
CA ASN A 113 -13.68 21.77 -10.98
C ASN A 113 -15.00 21.32 -10.30
N LYS A 114 -15.37 20.04 -10.43
CA LYS A 114 -16.60 19.46 -9.84
C LYS A 114 -16.41 18.77 -8.47
N ASP A 115 -15.33 19.10 -7.76
CA ASP A 115 -15.08 18.67 -6.36
C ASP A 115 -15.20 17.15 -6.13
N SER A 116 -14.80 16.36 -7.13
CA SER A 116 -15.12 14.93 -7.10
C SER A 116 -14.12 14.13 -6.26
N VAL A 117 -14.69 13.27 -5.40
CA VAL A 117 -14.08 12.31 -4.46
C VAL A 117 -12.97 11.42 -5.06
N VAL A 118 -12.82 11.36 -6.38
CA VAL A 118 -11.84 10.51 -7.08
C VAL A 118 -10.41 10.98 -6.94
N PHE A 119 -10.16 12.23 -6.54
CA PHE A 119 -8.83 12.77 -6.21
C PHE A 119 -8.72 13.20 -4.75
N ASN A 120 -9.50 12.59 -3.86
CA ASN A 120 -9.35 12.89 -2.45
C ASN A 120 -8.02 12.28 -1.96
N MET A 121 -7.01 13.14 -1.76
CA MET A 121 -5.73 12.76 -1.18
C MET A 121 -5.94 12.02 0.14
N GLU A 122 -7.02 12.26 0.88
CA GLU A 122 -7.35 11.48 2.08
C GLU A 122 -7.88 10.09 1.77
N VAL A 123 -8.53 9.84 0.64
CA VAL A 123 -8.96 8.50 0.20
C VAL A 123 -7.77 7.73 -0.35
N TYR A 124 -6.91 8.35 -1.17
CA TYR A 124 -5.64 7.71 -1.54
C TYR A 124 -4.75 7.53 -0.36
N THR A 125 -4.59 8.51 0.53
CA THR A 125 -3.82 8.33 1.76
C THR A 125 -4.50 7.31 2.65
N ARG A 126 -5.82 7.24 2.81
CA ARG A 126 -6.46 6.14 3.57
C ARG A 126 -6.28 4.78 2.90
N PHE A 127 -6.38 4.70 1.58
CA PHE A 127 -6.12 3.50 0.79
C PHE A 127 -4.65 3.08 0.90
N PHE A 128 -3.71 4.00 0.74
CA PHE A 128 -2.27 3.82 0.93
C PHE A 128 -1.96 3.54 2.40
N ARG A 129 -2.64 4.15 3.37
CA ARG A 129 -2.48 3.84 4.80
C ARG A 129 -3.07 2.48 5.12
N ARG A 130 -4.12 2.01 4.44
CA ARG A 130 -4.68 0.66 4.58
C ARG A 130 -3.81 -0.39 3.85
N LEU A 131 -3.25 -0.01 2.71
CA LEU A 131 -2.34 -0.80 1.87
C LEU A 131 -0.95 -0.95 2.51
N LEU A 132 -0.41 0.15 3.03
CA LEU A 132 0.78 0.24 3.89
C LEU A 132 0.48 -0.22 5.32
N GLY A 133 -0.80 -0.46 5.65
CA GLY A 133 -1.38 -0.62 6.98
C GLY A 133 -0.67 0.16 8.09
N LEU A 134 -1.12 1.37 8.31
CA LEU A 134 -0.77 2.13 9.48
C LEU A 134 -1.61 1.66 10.66
N ARG A 135 -0.99 1.75 11.83
CA ARG A 135 -1.44 1.19 13.11
C ARG A 135 -2.83 1.75 13.46
N THR A 136 -3.83 0.88 13.56
CA THR A 136 -5.12 1.26 14.15
C THR A 136 -4.95 1.16 15.66
N LYS A 137 -5.03 2.30 16.37
CA LYS A 137 -5.05 2.31 17.83
C LYS A 137 -6.40 1.77 18.29
N ARG A 138 -6.39 0.90 19.29
CA ARG A 138 -7.62 0.46 19.97
C ARG A 138 -8.10 1.61 20.84
N HIS A 139 -9.39 1.93 20.77
CA HIS A 139 -10.05 2.81 21.73
C HIS A 139 -10.91 1.90 22.61
N ILE A 140 -10.56 1.77 23.88
CA ILE A 140 -11.38 1.05 24.86
C ILE A 140 -12.18 2.10 25.60
N PHE A 141 -13.49 2.12 25.40
CA PHE A 141 -14.37 2.97 26.20
C PHE A 141 -14.54 2.33 27.58
N VAL A 142 -14.41 3.12 28.65
CA VAL A 142 -14.73 2.67 30.00
C VAL A 142 -16.20 2.25 30.02
N LYS A 143 -16.49 0.99 30.39
CA LYS A 143 -17.87 0.51 30.51
C LYS A 143 -18.48 1.12 31.78
N GLU A 144 -19.64 1.76 31.66
CA GLU A 144 -20.34 2.37 32.80
C GLU A 144 -20.97 1.33 33.75
N VAL A 145 -21.12 0.07 33.32
CA VAL A 145 -21.67 -1.03 34.12
C VAL A 145 -20.68 -2.19 34.16
N ILE A 146 -20.20 -2.48 35.37
CA ILE A 146 -19.31 -3.61 35.67
C ILE A 146 -20.21 -4.80 36.01
N ILE A 147 -20.16 -5.86 35.21
CA ILE A 147 -21.02 -7.05 35.38
C ILE A 147 -20.36 -8.02 36.38
N GLU A 148 -19.04 -8.23 36.28
CA GLU A 148 -18.24 -9.09 37.16
C GLU A 148 -16.85 -8.48 37.40
N ASP A 149 -16.35 -8.54 38.64
CA ASP A 149 -15.01 -8.08 38.98
C ASP A 149 -13.94 -9.04 38.41
N PRO A 150 -12.81 -8.54 37.86
CA PRO A 150 -11.75 -9.38 37.31
C PRO A 150 -11.09 -10.26 38.39
N ASP A 151 -10.69 -11.48 38.04
CA ASP A 151 -9.92 -12.34 38.94
C ASP A 151 -8.43 -11.98 38.91
N TYR A 152 -8.05 -11.01 39.75
CA TYR A 152 -6.68 -10.51 39.84
C TYR A 152 -5.63 -11.58 40.22
N ALA A 153 -6.04 -12.70 40.83
CA ALA A 153 -5.10 -13.75 41.23
C ALA A 153 -4.61 -14.60 40.04
N THR A 154 -5.46 -14.82 39.03
CA THR A 154 -5.14 -15.67 37.87
C THR A 154 -4.64 -14.88 36.65
N LEU A 155 -4.89 -13.57 36.61
CA LEU A 155 -4.46 -12.67 35.52
C LEU A 155 -2.94 -12.67 35.26
N PRO A 156 -2.03 -12.61 36.27
CA PRO A 156 -0.59 -12.60 36.04
C PRO A 156 -0.09 -13.86 35.32
N VAL A 157 -0.68 -15.02 35.65
CA VAL A 157 -0.34 -16.31 35.03
C VAL A 157 -0.75 -16.31 33.56
N ARG A 158 -1.99 -15.90 33.25
CA ARG A 158 -2.52 -15.84 31.88
C ARG A 158 -1.81 -14.80 31.01
N LEU A 159 -1.42 -13.64 31.58
CA LEU A 159 -0.60 -12.63 30.89
C LEU A 159 0.79 -13.16 30.55
N THR A 160 1.40 -13.93 31.45
CA THR A 160 2.69 -14.57 31.23
C THR A 160 2.60 -15.65 30.16
N GLU A 161 1.54 -16.44 30.15
CA GLU A 161 1.27 -17.43 29.11
C GLU A 161 1.13 -16.77 27.74
N LEU A 162 0.30 -15.72 27.61
CA LEU A 162 0.13 -14.96 26.38
C LEU A 162 1.48 -14.41 25.87
N LYS A 163 2.29 -13.83 26.78
CA LYS A 163 3.64 -13.34 26.48
C LYS A 163 4.53 -14.45 25.91
N GLN A 164 4.51 -15.64 26.51
CA GLN A 164 5.31 -16.77 26.04
C GLN A 164 4.84 -17.28 24.67
N ARG A 165 3.51 -17.38 24.45
CA ARG A 165 2.95 -17.78 23.15
C ARG A 165 3.35 -16.81 22.04
N CYS A 166 3.25 -15.51 22.30
CA CYS A 166 3.71 -14.46 21.38
C CYS A 166 5.21 -14.58 21.04
N ARG A 167 6.07 -14.86 22.04
CA ARG A 167 7.52 -15.07 21.81
C ARG A 167 7.79 -16.31 20.96
N ARG A 168 7.16 -17.44 21.29
CA ARG A 168 7.31 -18.71 20.55
C ARG A 168 6.88 -18.55 19.09
N TYR A 169 5.74 -17.90 18.87
CA TYR A 169 5.22 -17.62 17.53
C TYR A 169 6.18 -16.73 16.71
N ALA A 170 6.70 -15.65 17.30
CA ALA A 170 7.63 -14.75 16.62
C ALA A 170 8.93 -15.43 16.16
N VAL A 171 9.45 -16.36 16.97
CA VAL A 171 10.65 -17.16 16.64
C VAL A 171 10.33 -18.21 15.57
N ARG A 172 9.22 -18.96 15.73
CA ARG A 172 8.80 -20.02 14.81
C ARG A 172 8.56 -19.49 13.38
N GLU A 173 7.82 -18.41 13.26
CA GLU A 173 7.44 -17.83 11.96
C GLU A 173 8.51 -16.89 11.37
N ASN A 174 9.56 -16.59 12.15
CA ASN A 174 10.68 -15.73 11.78
C ASN A 174 10.22 -14.45 11.05
N LEU A 175 9.30 -13.71 11.69
CA LEU A 175 8.52 -12.63 11.06
C LEU A 175 9.36 -11.46 10.50
N LEU A 176 10.67 -11.41 10.77
CA LEU A 176 11.60 -10.47 10.14
C LEU A 176 11.93 -10.84 8.69
N LYS A 177 11.99 -12.13 8.36
CA LYS A 177 12.38 -12.57 7.02
C LYS A 177 11.23 -12.39 6.04
N PRO A 178 11.50 -11.89 4.82
CA PRO A 178 10.49 -11.85 3.78
C PRO A 178 10.04 -13.29 3.45
N PRO A 179 8.73 -13.53 3.26
CA PRO A 179 8.26 -14.85 2.87
C PRO A 179 8.74 -15.17 1.46
N GLY A 180 9.06 -16.44 1.18
CA GLY A 180 9.43 -16.86 -0.17
C GLY A 180 8.30 -16.59 -1.16
N TYR A 181 8.59 -15.97 -2.30
CA TYR A 181 7.57 -15.61 -3.29
C TYR A 181 6.77 -16.85 -3.75
N VAL A 182 7.48 -17.90 -4.16
CA VAL A 182 6.88 -19.16 -4.65
C VAL A 182 6.08 -19.86 -3.53
N SER A 183 6.61 -19.92 -2.31
CA SER A 183 5.87 -20.53 -1.19
C SER A 183 4.61 -19.75 -0.83
N THR A 184 4.58 -18.44 -1.09
CA THR A 184 3.44 -17.58 -0.72
C THR A 184 2.24 -17.76 -1.65
N PHE A 185 2.49 -17.94 -2.96
CA PHE A 185 1.41 -18.05 -3.94
C PHE A 185 1.02 -19.48 -4.27
N PHE A 186 1.96 -20.44 -4.15
CA PHE A 186 1.75 -21.82 -4.58
C PHE A 186 1.59 -22.83 -3.43
N HIS A 187 1.84 -22.44 -2.17
CA HIS A 187 1.61 -23.30 -1.01
C HIS A 187 0.62 -22.65 -0.05
N HIS A 188 -0.53 -23.28 0.16
CA HIS A 188 -1.50 -22.86 1.17
C HIS A 188 -0.99 -23.23 2.55
N ARG A 189 -0.92 -22.25 3.46
CA ARG A 189 -0.67 -22.48 4.89
C ARG A 189 -1.77 -21.79 5.68
N ASP A 190 -2.53 -22.57 6.44
CA ASP A 190 -3.45 -22.02 7.42
C ASP A 190 -2.70 -21.76 8.73
N ASP A 191 -2.75 -20.52 9.21
CA ASP A 191 -2.17 -20.15 10.50
C ASP A 191 -3.28 -19.91 11.51
N HIS A 192 -3.65 -20.95 12.23
CA HIS A 192 -4.62 -20.89 13.32
C HIS A 192 -3.99 -20.35 14.62
N GLU A 193 -2.66 -20.35 14.75
CA GLU A 193 -1.97 -19.94 15.98
C GLU A 193 -2.23 -18.47 16.29
N ILE A 194 -2.09 -17.57 15.31
CA ILE A 194 -2.35 -16.15 15.55
C ILE A 194 -3.82 -15.86 15.89
N SER A 195 -4.74 -16.67 15.36
CA SER A 195 -6.16 -16.55 15.66
C SER A 195 -6.42 -16.86 17.12
N SER A 196 -5.84 -17.96 17.62
CA SER A 196 -5.96 -18.34 19.02
C SER A 196 -5.24 -17.37 19.99
N ILE A 197 -4.12 -16.76 19.57
CA ILE A 197 -3.45 -15.69 20.33
C ILE A 197 -4.35 -14.45 20.42
N SER A 198 -5.00 -14.08 19.31
CA SER A 198 -5.93 -12.96 19.27
C SER A 198 -7.14 -13.20 20.17
N GLU A 199 -7.71 -14.41 20.14
CA GLU A 199 -8.87 -14.77 20.97
C GLU A 199 -8.53 -14.74 22.46
N GLN A 200 -7.39 -15.32 22.87
CA GLN A 200 -6.92 -15.26 24.25
C GLN A 200 -6.65 -13.82 24.71
N MET A 201 -6.05 -12.99 23.85
CA MET A 201 -5.84 -11.57 24.13
C MET A 201 -7.18 -10.86 24.32
N GLU A 202 -8.18 -11.13 23.49
CA GLU A 202 -9.48 -10.46 23.60
C GLU A 202 -10.27 -10.86 24.84
N GLN A 203 -10.22 -12.13 25.24
CA GLN A 203 -10.80 -12.59 26.50
C GLN A 203 -10.18 -11.87 27.70
N LEU A 204 -8.84 -11.72 27.72
CA LEU A 204 -8.13 -11.01 28.78
C LEU A 204 -8.47 -9.52 28.81
N VAL A 205 -8.57 -8.88 27.64
CA VAL A 205 -8.97 -7.48 27.54
C VAL A 205 -10.41 -7.28 27.99
N GLU A 206 -11.33 -8.18 27.63
CA GLU A 206 -12.73 -8.12 28.03
C GLU A 206 -12.89 -8.23 29.55
N GLU A 207 -12.22 -9.19 30.16
CA GLU A 207 -12.22 -9.39 31.62
C GLU A 207 -11.64 -8.17 32.35
N MET A 208 -10.45 -7.72 31.95
CA MET A 208 -9.80 -6.57 32.59
C MET A 208 -10.50 -5.23 32.28
N SER A 209 -11.30 -5.14 31.21
CA SER A 209 -12.10 -3.94 30.90
C SER A 209 -13.16 -3.63 31.96
N ASN A 210 -13.49 -4.60 32.81
CA ASN A 210 -14.39 -4.45 33.94
C ASN A 210 -13.68 -3.86 35.18
N SER A 211 -12.36 -3.62 35.15
CA SER A 211 -11.63 -3.03 36.27
C SER A 211 -11.94 -1.54 36.46
N ARG A 212 -11.99 -1.09 37.72
CA ARG A 212 -12.13 0.33 38.11
C ARG A 212 -10.80 1.11 38.09
N ASP A 213 -9.64 0.45 37.97
CA ASP A 213 -8.35 1.15 37.98
C ASP A 213 -8.06 1.84 36.64
N ARG A 214 -7.99 3.18 36.68
CA ARG A 214 -7.75 4.02 35.50
C ARG A 214 -6.38 3.75 34.87
N GLN A 215 -5.37 3.40 35.66
CA GLN A 215 -4.04 3.11 35.12
C GLN A 215 -4.00 1.76 34.39
N LEU A 216 -4.72 0.77 34.91
CA LEU A 216 -4.91 -0.53 34.24
C LEU A 216 -5.63 -0.34 32.89
N LEU A 217 -6.70 0.45 32.87
CA LEU A 217 -7.43 0.81 31.64
C LEU A 217 -6.55 1.56 30.62
N MET A 218 -5.70 2.49 31.06
CA MET A 218 -4.75 3.18 30.17
C MET A 218 -3.73 2.23 29.54
N GLU A 219 -3.28 1.20 30.27
CA GLU A 219 -2.34 0.22 29.73
C GLU A 219 -3.03 -0.77 28.79
N LEU A 220 -4.28 -1.14 29.07
CA LEU A 220 -5.14 -1.95 28.18
C LEU A 220 -5.34 -1.30 26.80
N GLU A 221 -5.51 0.03 26.74
CA GLU A 221 -5.65 0.77 25.47
C GLU A 221 -4.44 0.62 24.53
N ARG A 222 -3.27 0.21 25.07
CA ARG A 222 -2.06 0.02 24.28
C ARG A 222 -2.02 -1.32 23.53
N PHE A 223 -2.94 -2.24 23.80
CA PHE A 223 -3.04 -3.47 23.04
C PHE A 223 -3.41 -3.20 21.56
N PRO A 224 -2.67 -3.75 20.60
CA PRO A 224 -3.02 -3.65 19.19
C PRO A 224 -4.15 -4.63 18.83
N ILE A 225 -5.01 -4.24 17.89
CA ILE A 225 -5.97 -5.17 17.28
C ILE A 225 -5.23 -6.04 16.27
N LEU A 226 -5.22 -7.36 16.51
CA LEU A 226 -4.57 -8.33 15.64
C LEU A 226 -5.47 -8.69 14.44
N PHE A 227 -4.91 -8.64 13.24
CA PHE A 227 -5.57 -9.04 12.01
C PHE A 227 -5.14 -10.47 11.65
N THR A 228 -6.02 -11.44 11.90
CA THR A 228 -5.68 -12.89 11.91
C THR A 228 -5.49 -13.54 10.54
N ARG A 229 -5.95 -12.93 9.45
CA ARG A 229 -5.98 -13.56 8.11
C ARG A 229 -5.02 -12.96 7.07
N ALA A 230 -4.34 -11.87 7.38
CA ALA A 230 -3.68 -11.06 6.35
C ALA A 230 -2.16 -11.31 6.20
N HIS A 231 -1.56 -12.21 6.99
CA HIS A 231 -0.11 -12.49 7.00
C HIS A 231 0.31 -13.78 6.28
N VAL A 232 -0.63 -14.66 5.90
CA VAL A 232 -0.32 -15.99 5.35
C VAL A 232 -0.70 -16.16 3.88
N THR A 233 -1.92 -15.78 3.48
CA THR A 233 -2.39 -15.95 2.10
C THR A 233 -3.25 -14.77 1.64
N PRO A 234 -3.11 -14.30 0.39
CA PRO A 234 -3.84 -13.13 -0.09
C PRO A 234 -5.32 -13.42 -0.36
N PHE A 235 -5.67 -14.62 -0.82
CA PHE A 235 -7.05 -15.03 -1.08
C PHE A 235 -7.34 -16.44 -0.54
N SER A 236 -8.59 -16.67 -0.13
CA SER A 236 -9.09 -17.98 0.33
C SER A 236 -9.13 -19.03 -0.80
N ARG A 237 -9.25 -18.61 -2.05
CA ARG A 237 -9.31 -19.53 -3.20
C ARG A 237 -7.90 -19.72 -3.77
N HIS A 238 -7.44 -20.97 -3.80
CA HIS A 238 -6.10 -21.33 -4.28
C HIS A 238 -5.79 -20.83 -5.70
N TRP A 239 -6.73 -20.97 -6.64
CA TRP A 239 -6.51 -20.55 -8.03
C TRP A 239 -6.31 -19.03 -8.20
N LEU A 240 -6.91 -18.20 -7.32
CA LEU A 240 -6.68 -16.74 -7.34
C LEU A 240 -5.26 -16.40 -6.89
N ASN A 241 -4.73 -17.13 -5.91
CA ASN A 241 -3.34 -16.98 -5.47
C ASN A 241 -2.39 -17.35 -6.61
N VAL A 242 -2.63 -18.47 -7.29
CA VAL A 242 -1.85 -18.91 -8.45
C VAL A 242 -1.94 -17.88 -9.60
N ALA A 243 -3.14 -17.42 -9.95
CA ALA A 243 -3.33 -16.44 -11.02
C ALA A 243 -2.63 -15.11 -10.73
N CYS A 244 -2.71 -14.62 -9.49
CA CYS A 244 -1.98 -13.41 -9.07
C CYS A 244 -0.46 -13.62 -9.03
N GLY A 245 0.03 -14.82 -8.71
CA GLY A 245 1.45 -15.16 -8.74
C GLY A 245 2.02 -15.28 -10.15
N VAL A 246 1.25 -15.82 -11.10
CA VAL A 246 1.63 -15.90 -12.53
C VAL A 246 1.71 -14.50 -13.15
N LEU A 247 0.81 -13.60 -12.74
CA LEU A 247 0.82 -12.21 -13.20
C LEU A 247 1.84 -11.38 -12.40
N PHE A 248 3.12 -11.55 -12.75
CA PHE A 248 4.30 -11.00 -12.05
C PHE A 248 4.17 -9.56 -11.51
N PRO A 249 3.71 -8.55 -12.28
CA PRO A 249 3.59 -7.18 -11.75
C PRO A 249 2.56 -7.06 -10.63
N LEU A 250 1.43 -7.77 -10.70
CA LEU A 250 0.44 -7.78 -9.61
C LEU A 250 0.89 -8.64 -8.43
N GLY A 251 1.52 -9.80 -8.71
CA GLY A 251 2.07 -10.68 -7.69
C GLY A 251 3.14 -10.00 -6.84
N CYS A 252 4.04 -9.22 -7.44
CA CYS A 252 5.06 -8.44 -6.72
C CYS A 252 4.44 -7.39 -5.78
N ILE A 253 3.37 -6.71 -6.20
CA ILE A 253 2.65 -5.73 -5.36
C ILE A 253 2.02 -6.43 -4.15
N ILE A 254 1.37 -7.58 -4.36
CA ILE A 254 0.73 -8.35 -3.29
C ILE A 254 1.78 -8.93 -2.34
N TRP A 255 2.89 -9.43 -2.86
CA TRP A 255 4.01 -9.94 -2.07
C TRP A 255 4.64 -8.86 -1.19
N PHE A 256 4.89 -7.68 -1.75
CA PHE A 256 5.40 -6.53 -0.99
C PHE A 256 4.43 -6.11 0.13
N ARG A 257 3.13 -6.09 -0.18
CA ARG A 257 2.06 -5.84 0.82
C ARG A 257 2.10 -6.88 1.95
N MET A 258 2.26 -8.16 1.64
CA MET A 258 2.34 -9.23 2.64
C MET A 258 3.58 -9.14 3.52
N TRP A 259 4.75 -8.89 2.93
CA TRP A 259 5.98 -8.71 3.68
C TRP A 259 5.85 -7.56 4.69
N ARG A 260 5.30 -6.43 4.25
CA ARG A 260 5.04 -5.29 5.13
C ARG A 260 4.09 -5.65 6.28
N PHE A 261 3.09 -6.48 6.02
CA PHE A 261 2.17 -6.94 7.04
C PHE A 261 2.84 -7.86 8.08
N ARG A 262 3.76 -8.74 7.66
CA ARG A 262 4.61 -9.53 8.58
C ARG A 262 5.47 -8.64 9.47
N LEU A 263 6.07 -7.59 8.90
CA LEU A 263 6.84 -6.61 9.68
C LEU A 263 5.96 -5.86 10.68
N ARG A 264 4.71 -5.53 10.33
CA ARG A 264 3.76 -4.94 11.28
C ARG A 264 3.42 -5.91 12.40
N LEU A 265 3.07 -7.15 12.07
CA LEU A 265 2.72 -8.17 13.06
C LEU A 265 3.84 -8.37 14.08
N MET A 266 5.11 -8.29 13.64
CA MET A 266 6.26 -8.30 14.53
C MET A 266 6.31 -7.08 15.47
N GLY A 267 5.90 -5.91 15.00
CA GLY A 267 5.73 -4.71 15.84
C GLY A 267 4.59 -4.87 16.84
N ASP A 268 3.45 -5.42 16.41
CA ASP A 268 2.27 -5.65 17.24
C ASP A 268 2.56 -6.70 18.33
N ILE A 269 3.23 -7.81 17.99
CA ILE A 269 3.70 -8.81 18.97
C ILE A 269 4.65 -8.21 20.00
N ARG A 270 5.60 -7.36 19.56
CA ARG A 270 6.49 -6.65 20.50
C ARG A 270 5.72 -5.70 21.41
N GLN A 271 4.67 -5.05 20.91
CA GLN A 271 3.80 -4.22 21.73
C GLN A 271 3.04 -5.06 22.75
N ILE A 272 2.43 -6.17 22.34
CA ILE A 272 1.71 -7.10 23.23
C ILE A 272 2.61 -7.54 24.37
N ILE A 273 3.84 -7.97 24.07
CA ILE A 273 4.82 -8.40 25.09
C ILE A 273 5.11 -7.28 26.11
N LYS A 274 5.29 -6.03 25.64
CA LYS A 274 5.54 -4.88 26.51
C LYS A 274 4.32 -4.52 27.35
N THR A 275 3.13 -4.54 26.75
CA THR A 275 1.87 -4.23 27.43
C THR A 275 1.52 -5.29 28.48
N CYS A 276 1.72 -6.59 28.19
CA CYS A 276 1.57 -7.66 29.19
C CYS A 276 2.50 -7.47 30.39
N GLU A 277 3.74 -7.04 30.17
CA GLU A 277 4.71 -6.79 31.25
C GLU A 277 4.31 -5.60 32.12
N ALA A 278 3.85 -4.51 31.51
CA ALA A 278 3.31 -3.36 32.24
C ALA A 278 2.02 -3.72 33.01
N LEU A 279 1.11 -4.50 32.41
CA LEU A 279 -0.13 -4.95 33.05
C LEU A 279 0.13 -5.86 34.24
N THR A 280 1.14 -6.73 34.16
CA THR A 280 1.50 -7.61 35.29
C THR A 280 1.85 -6.78 36.53
N PHE A 281 2.57 -5.67 36.36
CA PHE A 281 2.88 -4.75 37.45
C PHE A 281 1.64 -4.01 37.95
N SER A 282 0.77 -3.54 37.05
CA SER A 282 -0.48 -2.86 37.43
C SER A 282 -1.45 -3.79 38.17
N VAL A 283 -1.61 -5.03 37.74
CA VAL A 283 -2.46 -6.04 38.39
C VAL A 283 -1.97 -6.35 39.80
N ALA A 284 -0.66 -6.60 39.98
CA ALA A 284 -0.09 -6.87 41.30
C ALA A 284 -0.29 -5.69 42.29
N ARG A 285 -0.26 -4.46 41.79
CA ARG A 285 -0.57 -3.29 42.61
C ARG A 285 -2.04 -3.24 43.03
N VAL A 286 -2.96 -3.48 42.10
CA VAL A 286 -4.40 -3.48 42.38
C VAL A 286 -4.77 -4.57 43.38
N GLU A 287 -4.18 -5.76 43.25
CA GLU A 287 -4.33 -6.86 44.19
C GLU A 287 -3.85 -6.47 45.60
N ALA A 288 -2.65 -5.90 45.72
CA ALA A 288 -2.12 -5.44 47.01
C ALA A 288 -2.97 -4.32 47.66
N GLU A 289 -3.55 -3.42 46.86
CA GLU A 289 -4.48 -2.39 47.36
C GLU A 289 -5.80 -3.00 47.85
N MET A 290 -6.35 -3.99 47.12
CA MET A 290 -7.55 -4.72 47.51
C MET A 290 -7.34 -5.49 48.82
N GLU A 291 -6.20 -6.16 48.98
CA GLU A 291 -5.85 -6.87 50.22
C GLU A 291 -5.73 -5.93 51.43
N ARG A 292 -5.12 -4.76 51.25
CA ARG A 292 -5.02 -3.73 52.30
C ARG A 292 -6.40 -3.21 52.70
N ARG A 293 -7.30 -3.00 51.73
CA ARG A 293 -8.68 -2.57 52.01
C ARG A 293 -9.48 -3.64 52.76
N ARG A 294 -9.32 -4.92 52.41
CA ARG A 294 -9.95 -6.03 53.16
C ARG A 294 -9.49 -6.03 54.61
N LYS A 295 -8.17 -5.98 54.86
CA LYS A 295 -7.62 -5.97 56.23
C LYS A 295 -8.13 -4.79 57.08
N ASN A 296 -8.29 -3.60 56.50
CA ASN A 296 -8.81 -2.43 57.23
C ASN A 296 -10.33 -2.44 57.47
N THR A 297 -11.07 -3.37 56.85
CA THR A 297 -12.53 -3.49 57.04
C THR A 297 -12.87 -4.56 58.09
N ASP A 298 -11.93 -5.45 58.38
CA ASP A 298 -12.07 -6.54 59.36
C ASP A 298 -11.58 -6.15 60.79
N ASP A 299 -10.94 -4.98 60.94
CA ASP A 299 -10.56 -4.33 62.22
C ASP A 299 -11.60 -3.25 62.63
#